data_AF-A0A416SYP5-F1
#
_entry.id   AF-A0A416SYP5-F1
#
_cell.length_a   1.000
_cell.length_b   1.000
_cell.length_c   1.000
_cell.angle_alpha   90.00
_cell.angle_beta   90.00
_cell.angle_gamma   90.00
#
_symmetry.space_group_name_H-M   'P 1'
#
loop_
_entity.id
_entity.type
_entity.pdbx_description
1 polymer ?
#
loop_
_entity_poly.entity_id
_entity_poly.type
_entity_poly.pdbx_seq_one_letter_code
_entity_poly.pdbx_strand_id
1 'polypeptide(L)'
;MDTNYYNIGEVSKMFNLPISTLHYYDREGLFPNLNRSESGARRFDDGTVETLRLIECLKKTGMEIKDIKEFMMWCQQGPATYGKRKEMFAKQKETVEAEIEHLKKVLDMINFKCWYYDTAIADGNEDRLKNLSPDDMPPEIKAAWINAHT
;
A
#
# COMPACT_ATOMS: atom_id res chain seq x y z
N MET A 1 -9.82 30.70 9.38
CA MET A 1 -8.60 29.88 9.23
C MET A 1 -8.15 30.07 7.81
N ASP A 2 -6.95 30.58 7.60
CA ASP A 2 -6.40 30.75 6.26
C ASP A 2 -6.14 29.36 5.67
N THR A 3 -6.75 29.06 4.52
CA THR A 3 -6.47 27.83 3.78
C THR A 3 -5.00 27.87 3.35
N ASN A 4 -4.20 26.96 3.89
CA ASN A 4 -2.82 26.83 3.44
C ASN A 4 -2.81 26.19 2.05
N TYR A 5 -1.93 26.68 1.18
CA TYR A 5 -1.82 26.19 -0.19
C TYR A 5 -0.37 25.80 -0.48
N TYR A 6 -0.20 24.58 -0.96
CA TYR A 6 1.05 24.03 -1.41
C TYR A 6 1.17 24.16 -2.92
N ASN A 7 2.37 24.50 -3.40
CA ASN A 7 2.70 24.40 -4.81
C ASN A 7 3.04 22.96 -5.19
N ILE A 8 3.06 22.68 -6.50
CA ILE A 8 3.31 21.33 -7.01
C ILE A 8 4.69 20.76 -6.61
N GLY A 9 5.70 21.61 -6.42
CA GLY A 9 7.03 21.20 -6.00
C GLY A 9 7.06 20.77 -4.53
N GLU A 10 6.31 21.45 -3.66
CA GLU A 10 6.13 21.05 -2.27
C GLU A 10 5.41 19.71 -2.17
N VAL A 11 4.30 19.55 -2.89
CA VAL A 11 3.55 18.29 -2.93
C VAL A 11 4.38 17.15 -3.51
N SER A 12 5.15 17.42 -4.58
CA SER A 12 6.08 16.45 -5.16
C SER A 12 7.07 15.92 -4.12
N LYS A 13 7.65 16.80 -3.29
CA LYS A 13 8.55 16.42 -2.20
C LYS A 13 7.83 15.68 -1.07
N MET A 14 6.65 16.15 -0.66
CA MET A 14 5.87 15.54 0.43
C MET A 14 5.50 14.08 0.15
N PHE A 15 5.20 13.77 -1.11
CA PHE A 15 4.76 12.43 -1.52
C PHE A 15 5.86 11.62 -2.21
N ASN A 16 7.05 12.20 -2.40
CA ASN A 16 8.12 11.64 -3.21
C ASN A 16 7.64 11.20 -4.61
N LEU A 17 6.83 12.05 -5.25
CA LEU A 17 6.27 11.80 -6.58
C LEU A 17 6.90 12.74 -7.60
N PRO A 18 7.24 12.27 -8.81
CA PRO A 18 7.59 13.16 -9.90
C PRO A 18 6.47 14.16 -10.18
N ILE A 19 6.81 15.42 -10.47
CA ILE A 19 5.84 16.46 -10.87
C ILE A 19 4.97 15.98 -12.06
N SER A 20 5.55 15.22 -12.98
CA SER A 20 4.83 14.62 -14.11
C SER A 20 3.70 13.69 -13.68
N THR A 21 3.84 12.99 -12.55
CA THR A 21 2.80 12.14 -11.97
C THR A 21 1.64 12.96 -11.42
N LEU A 22 1.94 14.07 -10.73
CA LEU A 22 0.91 15.00 -10.25
C LEU A 22 0.17 15.67 -11.42
N HIS A 23 0.89 16.02 -12.48
CA HIS A 23 0.27 16.49 -13.73
C HIS A 23 -0.59 15.42 -14.39
N TYR A 24 -0.14 14.16 -14.38
CA TYR A 24 -0.93 13.05 -14.88
C TYR A 24 -2.22 12.90 -14.08
N TYR A 25 -2.17 12.87 -12.75
CA TYR A 25 -3.38 12.76 -11.91
C TYR A 25 -4.37 13.90 -12.13
N ASP A 26 -3.90 15.14 -12.28
CA ASP A 26 -4.76 16.28 -12.62
C ASP A 26 -5.44 16.08 -13.99
N ARG A 27 -4.68 15.71 -15.03
CA ARG A 27 -5.24 15.41 -16.38
C ARG A 27 -6.24 14.26 -16.35
N GLU A 28 -5.99 13.28 -15.51
CA GLU A 28 -6.86 12.13 -15.31
C GLU A 28 -8.16 12.50 -14.54
N GLY A 29 -8.27 13.72 -14.01
CA GLY A 29 -9.47 14.20 -13.32
C GLY A 29 -9.54 13.79 -11.86
N LEU A 30 -8.42 13.40 -11.25
CA LEU A 30 -8.37 12.97 -9.85
C LEU A 30 -8.45 14.13 -8.86
N PHE A 31 -8.31 15.38 -9.32
CA PHE A 31 -8.43 16.58 -8.49
C PHE A 31 -9.50 17.53 -9.06
N PRO A 32 -10.80 17.20 -8.94
CA PRO A 32 -11.86 17.95 -9.61
C PRO A 32 -11.98 19.41 -9.17
N ASN A 33 -11.52 19.74 -7.97
CA ASN A 33 -11.58 21.09 -7.40
C ASN A 33 -10.18 21.70 -7.20
N LEU A 34 -9.19 21.30 -8.01
CA LEU A 34 -7.83 21.78 -7.87
C LEU A 34 -7.74 23.29 -8.12
N ASN A 35 -7.28 24.02 -7.10
CA ASN A 35 -7.11 25.46 -7.19
C ASN A 35 -5.93 25.83 -8.11
N ARG A 36 -6.00 27.02 -8.70
CA ARG A 36 -4.92 27.61 -9.50
C ARG A 36 -4.56 28.99 -8.98
N SER A 37 -3.28 29.36 -9.05
CA SER A 37 -2.83 30.74 -8.82
C SER A 37 -3.28 31.65 -9.96
N GLU A 38 -3.10 32.97 -9.79
CA GLU A 38 -3.32 33.96 -10.84
C GLU A 38 -2.47 33.70 -12.10
N SER A 39 -1.27 33.14 -11.93
CA SER A 39 -0.39 32.71 -13.02
C SER A 39 -0.79 31.37 -13.66
N GLY A 40 -1.88 30.74 -13.21
CA GLY A 40 -2.38 29.46 -13.72
C GLY A 40 -1.72 28.21 -13.12
N ALA A 41 -0.80 28.37 -12.17
CA ALA A 41 -0.09 27.26 -11.53
C ALA A 41 -0.99 26.52 -10.52
N ARG A 42 -0.84 25.20 -10.43
CA ARG A 42 -1.62 24.34 -9.51
C ARG A 42 -1.32 24.68 -8.05
N ARG A 43 -2.38 24.82 -7.25
CA ARG A 43 -2.34 25.01 -5.80
C ARG A 43 -3.15 23.92 -5.12
N PHE A 44 -2.50 23.23 -4.20
CA PHE A 44 -3.08 22.13 -3.45
C PHE A 44 -3.40 22.65 -2.05
N ASP A 45 -4.66 22.65 -1.66
CA ASP A 45 -5.03 22.89 -0.26
C ASP A 45 -4.88 21.60 0.56
N ASP A 46 -5.07 21.71 1.88
CA ASP A 46 -5.03 20.57 2.79
C ASP A 46 -6.00 19.44 2.38
N GLY A 47 -7.20 19.78 1.89
CA GLY A 47 -8.17 18.80 1.42
C GLY A 47 -7.70 18.03 0.18
N THR A 48 -7.02 18.71 -0.75
CA THR A 48 -6.42 18.10 -1.93
C THR A 48 -5.22 17.23 -1.55
N VAL A 49 -4.43 17.66 -0.56
CA VAL A 49 -3.33 16.85 0.00
C VAL A 49 -3.87 15.56 0.61
N GLU A 50 -4.96 15.61 1.39
CA GLU A 50 -5.58 14.39 1.94
C GLU A 50 -6.19 13.51 0.84
N THR A 51 -6.77 14.11 -0.20
CA THR A 51 -7.22 13.37 -1.38
C THR A 51 -6.07 12.63 -2.05
N LEU A 52 -4.89 13.26 -2.17
CA LEU A 52 -3.70 12.62 -2.72
C LEU A 52 -3.19 11.47 -1.83
N ARG A 53 -3.21 11.61 -0.49
CA ARG A 53 -2.89 10.49 0.42
C ARG A 53 -3.77 9.29 0.16
N LEU A 54 -5.07 9.53 -0.04
CA LEU A 54 -6.03 8.48 -0.32
C LEU A 54 -5.77 7.81 -1.67
N ILE A 55 -5.54 8.60 -2.72
CA ILE A 55 -5.17 8.08 -4.06
C ILE A 55 -3.93 7.19 -3.97
N GLU A 56 -2.87 7.66 -3.30
CA GLU A 56 -1.64 6.90 -3.16
C GLU A 56 -1.83 5.62 -2.32
N CYS A 57 -2.69 5.65 -1.30
CA CYS A 57 -3.06 4.46 -0.53
C CYS A 57 -3.76 3.41 -1.42
N LEU A 58 -4.76 3.83 -2.18
CA LEU A 58 -5.49 2.95 -3.10
C LEU A 58 -4.57 2.38 -4.18
N LYS A 59 -3.69 3.19 -4.76
CA LYS A 59 -2.70 2.73 -5.74
C LYS A 59 -1.72 1.70 -5.17
N LYS A 60 -1.21 1.93 -3.97
CA LYS A 60 -0.27 1.00 -3.30
C LYS A 60 -0.87 -0.37 -3.05
N THR A 61 -2.20 -0.45 -2.98
CA THR A 61 -2.94 -1.68 -2.75
C THR A 61 -3.46 -2.31 -4.05
N GLY A 62 -2.95 -1.85 -5.20
CA GLY A 62 -3.21 -2.45 -6.51
C GLY A 62 -4.40 -1.87 -7.28
N MET A 63 -5.09 -0.86 -6.74
CA MET A 63 -6.22 -0.24 -7.43
C MET A 63 -5.77 0.55 -8.66
N GLU A 64 -6.43 0.33 -9.80
CA GLU A 64 -6.11 1.03 -11.04
C GLU A 64 -6.64 2.46 -11.02
N ILE A 65 -5.97 3.35 -11.75
CA ILE A 65 -6.37 4.77 -11.86
C ILE A 65 -7.83 4.92 -12.31
N LYS A 66 -8.34 4.03 -13.18
CA LYS A 66 -9.72 4.06 -13.65
C LYS A 66 -10.75 3.89 -12.52
N ASP A 67 -10.46 3.04 -11.54
CA ASP A 67 -11.37 2.75 -10.42
C ASP A 67 -11.30 3.88 -9.39
N ILE A 68 -10.10 4.45 -9.21
CA ILE A 68 -9.90 5.66 -8.39
C ILE A 68 -10.66 6.85 -8.99
N LYS A 69 -10.67 7.01 -10.32
CA LYS A 69 -11.50 8.04 -10.98
C LYS A 69 -12.98 7.84 -10.70
N GLU A 70 -13.48 6.62 -10.82
CA GLU A 70 -14.89 6.31 -10.55
C GLU A 70 -15.26 6.69 -9.12
N PHE A 71 -14.38 6.38 -8.16
CA PHE A 71 -14.52 6.84 -6.78
C PHE A 71 -14.58 8.37 -6.65
N MET A 72 -13.70 9.09 -7.33
CA MET A 72 -13.72 10.56 -7.34
C MET A 72 -15.01 11.13 -7.96
N MET A 73 -15.58 10.45 -8.97
CA MET A 73 -16.89 10.81 -9.54
C MET A 73 -18.02 10.57 -8.53
N TRP A 74 -17.99 9.44 -7.82
CA TRP A 74 -18.94 9.19 -6.74
C TRP A 74 -18.85 10.26 -5.66
N CYS A 75 -17.63 10.71 -5.31
CA CYS A 75 -17.40 11.81 -4.38
C CYS A 75 -18.19 13.07 -4.73
N GLN A 76 -18.16 13.48 -6.01
CA GLN A 76 -18.90 14.65 -6.51
C GLN A 76 -20.42 14.47 -6.48
N GLN A 77 -20.93 13.24 -6.61
CA GLN A 77 -22.37 12.94 -6.54
C GLN A 77 -22.94 12.98 -5.11
N GLY A 78 -22.08 13.20 -4.10
CA GLY A 78 -22.54 13.41 -2.73
C GLY A 78 -23.17 12.17 -2.09
N PRO A 79 -24.11 12.34 -1.13
CA PRO A 79 -24.60 11.26 -0.27
C PRO A 79 -25.20 10.05 -0.98
N ALA A 80 -25.74 10.23 -2.19
CA ALA A 80 -26.34 9.16 -2.99
C ALA A 80 -25.38 8.00 -3.29
N THR A 81 -24.07 8.21 -3.21
CA THR A 81 -23.05 7.20 -3.53
C THR A 81 -22.31 6.66 -2.32
N TYR A 82 -22.70 7.02 -1.09
CA TYR A 82 -22.02 6.52 0.11
C TYR A 82 -21.98 4.99 0.20
N GLY A 83 -23.05 4.31 -0.21
CA GLY A 83 -23.07 2.85 -0.30
C GLY A 83 -21.98 2.28 -1.21
N LYS A 84 -21.86 2.81 -2.43
CA LYS A 84 -20.85 2.39 -3.43
C LYS A 84 -19.43 2.62 -2.92
N ARG A 85 -19.18 3.80 -2.33
CA ARG A 85 -17.86 4.14 -1.76
C ARG A 85 -17.48 3.19 -0.63
N LYS A 86 -18.41 2.92 0.30
CA LYS A 86 -18.18 1.98 1.42
C LYS A 86 -17.90 0.57 0.90
N GLU A 87 -18.68 0.10 -0.08
CA GLU A 87 -18.48 -1.23 -0.67
C GLU A 87 -17.11 -1.34 -1.34
N MET A 88 -16.67 -0.32 -2.07
CA MET A 88 -15.35 -0.28 -2.68
C MET A 88 -14.23 -0.38 -1.64
N PHE A 89 -14.31 0.38 -0.53
CA PHE A 89 -13.33 0.26 0.55
C PHE A 89 -13.40 -1.08 1.27
N ALA A 90 -14.58 -1.68 1.42
CA ALA A 90 -14.71 -3.01 2.02
C ALA A 90 -14.00 -4.07 1.17
N LYS A 91 -14.20 -4.05 -0.14
CA LYS A 91 -13.48 -4.94 -1.08
C LYS A 91 -11.98 -4.70 -1.04
N GLN A 92 -11.55 -3.44 -1.04
CA GLN A 92 -10.13 -3.12 -0.98
C GLN A 92 -9.50 -3.57 0.34
N LYS A 93 -10.24 -3.46 1.46
CA LYS A 93 -9.82 -3.97 2.75
C LYS A 93 -9.62 -5.49 2.71
N GLU A 94 -10.57 -6.24 2.15
CA GLU A 94 -10.47 -7.70 2.01
C GLU A 94 -9.23 -8.10 1.18
N THR A 95 -8.97 -7.39 0.07
CA THR A 95 -7.75 -7.60 -0.74
C THR A 95 -6.48 -7.37 0.06
N VAL A 96 -6.40 -6.30 0.84
CA VAL A 96 -5.22 -5.98 1.67
C VAL A 96 -5.05 -6.99 2.80
N GLU A 97 -6.12 -7.41 3.46
CA GLU A 97 -6.07 -8.44 4.50
C GLU A 97 -5.58 -9.77 3.94
N ALA A 98 -6.04 -10.18 2.75
CA ALA A 98 -5.56 -11.38 2.08
C ALA A 98 -4.06 -11.29 1.73
N GLU A 99 -3.60 -10.14 1.24
CA GLU A 99 -2.18 -9.92 0.94
C GLU A 99 -1.32 -9.93 2.21
N ILE A 100 -1.81 -9.37 3.33
CA ILE A 100 -1.13 -9.44 4.62
C ILE A 100 -0.96 -10.90 5.07
N GLU A 101 -2.00 -11.72 4.97
CA GLU A 101 -1.90 -13.15 5.32
C GLU A 101 -0.95 -13.90 4.38
N HIS A 102 -0.96 -13.59 3.09
CA HIS A 102 0.00 -14.13 2.13
C HIS A 102 1.44 -13.76 2.50
N LEU A 103 1.71 -12.48 2.77
CA LEU A 103 3.04 -11.99 3.12
C LEU A 103 3.53 -12.54 4.46
N LYS A 104 2.63 -12.77 5.44
CA LYS A 104 2.99 -13.46 6.68
C LYS A 104 3.48 -14.88 6.42
N LYS A 105 2.80 -15.65 5.57
CA LYS A 105 3.23 -17.00 5.17
C LYS A 105 4.58 -16.97 4.46
N VAL A 106 4.80 -16.00 3.58
CA VAL A 106 6.11 -15.79 2.93
C VAL A 106 7.19 -15.45 3.96
N LEU A 107 6.89 -14.57 4.91
CA LEU A 107 7.80 -14.21 5.99
C LEU A 107 8.16 -15.41 6.87
N ASP A 108 7.23 -16.32 7.12
CA ASP A 108 7.49 -17.53 7.89
C ASP A 108 8.49 -18.48 7.20
N MET A 109 8.42 -18.62 5.88
CA MET A 109 9.46 -19.34 5.12
C MET A 109 10.82 -18.66 5.27
N ILE A 110 10.85 -17.33 5.21
CA ILE A 110 12.09 -16.54 5.37
C ILE A 110 12.66 -16.74 6.78
N ASN A 111 11.82 -16.65 7.82
CA ASN A 111 12.22 -16.86 9.21
C ASN A 111 12.81 -18.26 9.42
N PHE A 112 12.16 -19.29 8.87
CA PHE A 112 12.69 -20.66 8.88
C PHE A 112 14.07 -20.72 8.22
N LYS A 113 14.25 -20.09 7.05
CA LYS A 113 15.53 -20.09 6.34
C LYS A 113 16.62 -19.28 7.05
N CYS A 114 16.30 -18.18 7.71
CA CYS A 114 17.23 -17.46 8.57
C CYS A 114 17.76 -18.37 9.68
N TRP A 115 16.86 -18.99 10.45
CA TRP A 115 17.25 -19.93 11.50
C TRP A 115 18.05 -21.13 10.96
N TYR A 116 17.65 -21.68 9.81
CA TYR A 116 18.33 -22.80 9.18
C TYR A 116 19.80 -22.45 8.92
N TYR A 117 20.06 -21.27 8.33
CA TYR A 117 21.42 -20.86 8.02
C TYR A 117 22.22 -20.41 9.23
N ASP A 118 21.60 -19.79 10.24
CA ASP A 118 22.26 -19.51 11.52
C ASP A 118 22.76 -20.82 12.17
N THR A 119 21.93 -21.86 12.10
CA THR A 119 22.27 -23.19 12.61
C THR A 119 23.37 -23.86 11.79
N ALA A 120 23.28 -23.79 10.45
CA ALA A 120 24.31 -24.34 9.55
C ALA A 120 25.68 -23.67 9.74
N ILE A 121 25.68 -22.36 9.97
CA ILE A 121 26.90 -21.58 10.29
C ILE A 121 27.50 -22.08 11.61
N ALA A 122 26.67 -22.28 12.63
CA ALA A 122 27.13 -22.78 13.92
C ALA A 122 27.70 -24.21 13.83
N ASP A 123 27.15 -25.06 12.97
CA ASP A 123 27.60 -26.44 12.76
C ASP A 123 28.77 -26.57 11.76
N GLY A 124 28.99 -25.53 10.95
CA GLY A 124 29.94 -25.53 9.84
C GLY A 124 29.53 -26.37 8.63
N ASN A 125 28.30 -26.90 8.59
CA ASN A 125 27.74 -27.70 7.49
C ASN A 125 26.20 -27.79 7.62
N GLU A 126 25.55 -28.51 6.69
CA GLU A 126 24.08 -28.68 6.67
C GLU A 126 23.63 -30.13 6.96
N ASP A 127 24.53 -31.01 7.38
CA ASP A 127 24.29 -32.46 7.35
C ASP A 127 23.17 -32.90 8.29
N ARG A 128 23.09 -32.30 9.49
CA ARG A 128 21.95 -32.55 10.41
C ARG A 128 20.66 -31.89 9.94
N LEU A 129 20.75 -30.73 9.29
CA LEU A 129 19.60 -29.93 8.89
C LEU A 129 18.85 -30.54 7.70
N LYS A 130 19.57 -31.19 6.77
CA LYS A 130 19.00 -31.91 5.62
C LYS A 130 18.06 -33.04 6.03
N ASN A 131 18.27 -33.62 7.21
CA ASN A 131 17.51 -34.76 7.72
C ASN A 131 16.64 -34.39 8.93
N LEU A 132 16.53 -33.10 9.25
CA LEU A 132 15.84 -32.63 10.45
C LEU A 132 14.32 -32.75 10.28
N SER A 133 13.68 -33.41 11.25
CA SER A 133 12.22 -33.44 11.34
C SER A 133 11.68 -32.09 11.85
N PRO A 134 10.51 -31.62 11.38
CA PRO A 134 9.83 -30.47 11.99
C PRO A 134 9.59 -30.62 13.50
N ASP A 135 9.52 -31.85 14.02
CA ASP A 135 9.35 -32.09 15.46
C ASP A 135 10.60 -31.78 16.30
N ASP A 136 11.78 -31.75 15.67
CA ASP A 136 13.06 -31.44 16.30
C ASP A 136 13.44 -29.95 16.19
N MET A 137 12.61 -29.15 15.50
CA MET A 137 12.80 -27.71 15.38
C MET A 137 12.33 -26.98 16.65
N PRO A 138 12.92 -25.82 16.98
CA PRO A 138 12.37 -24.94 18.01
C PRO A 138 10.88 -24.63 17.75
N PRO A 139 10.03 -24.49 18.78
CA PRO A 139 8.58 -24.36 18.62
C PRO A 139 8.15 -23.24 17.66
N GLU A 140 8.79 -22.08 17.73
CA GLU A 140 8.53 -20.93 16.87
C GLU A 140 8.93 -21.17 15.41
N ILE A 141 10.03 -21.90 15.18
CA ILE A 141 10.50 -22.27 13.84
C ILE A 141 9.63 -23.37 13.23
N LYS A 142 9.19 -24.32 14.06
CA LYS A 142 8.23 -25.33 13.66
C LYS A 142 6.92 -24.69 13.21
N ALA A 143 6.39 -23.73 13.97
CA ALA A 143 5.17 -23.02 13.61
C ALA A 143 5.32 -22.28 12.27
N ALA A 144 6.44 -21.56 12.08
CA ALA A 144 6.75 -20.88 10.83
C ALA A 144 6.88 -21.87 9.66
N TRP A 145 7.59 -22.98 9.85
CA TRP A 145 7.73 -24.03 8.84
C TRP A 145 6.37 -24.62 8.45
N ILE A 146 5.50 -24.93 9.42
CA ILE A 146 4.16 -25.47 9.16
C ILE A 146 3.36 -24.46 8.34
N ASN A 147 3.26 -23.21 8.81
CA ASN A 147 2.46 -22.19 8.13
C ASN A 147 2.95 -21.95 6.69
N ALA A 148 4.27 -21.94 6.49
CA ALA A 148 4.87 -21.77 5.17
C ALA A 148 4.55 -22.90 4.17
N HIS A 149 4.24 -24.12 4.65
CA HIS A 149 4.00 -25.31 3.83
C HIS A 149 2.54 -25.76 3.76
N THR A 150 1.60 -25.04 4.38
CA THR A 150 0.14 -25.24 4.26
C THR A 150 -0.48 -24.21 3.34
#